data_AF-A0A973FB26-F1
#
_entry.id   AF-A0A973FB26-F1
#
_cell.length_a   1.000
_cell.length_b   1.000
_cell.length_c   1.000
_cell.angle_alpha   90.00
_cell.angle_beta   90.00
_cell.angle_gamma   90.00
#
_symmetry.space_group_name_H-M   'P 1'
#
loop_
_entity.id
_entity.type
_entity.pdbx_description
1 polymer ?
#
loop_
_entity_poly.entity_id
_entity_poly.type
_entity_poly.pdbx_seq_one_letter_code
_entity_poly.pdbx_strand_id
1 'polypeptide(L)'
;MSTADTKQRLEEIEKQLANLAEEQRLIKAKWDSEKELIKASRDLKSQLEQLRVQAEEFERQGDYGKVAEIRYGKTVQIERELEDNRRKIEEKKTAGDLIMKEEIDAEDIADIVSKWTGIPVSKMLQSERQKLLHIEDELHRRVIGQDEAVSAVSDAVKRSRAGMGDEKRPIGSFIFLGPTGVGKTELARTLAEYLFDDEDAMIRIDMSEYMESHTVSRLVGAPPGYIGYEEGGQLTEAVRRKPFCVLLLDEIEKAHPDVFNIL
;
A
#
# COMPACT_ATOMS: atom_id res chain seq x y z
N MET A 1 41.62 -38.04 -22.81
CA MET A 1 40.21 -38.47 -22.95
C MET A 1 40.10 -39.23 -24.25
N SER A 2 39.65 -40.48 -24.20
CA SER A 2 39.47 -41.33 -25.39
C SER A 2 38.45 -40.70 -26.32
N THR A 3 38.63 -40.79 -27.64
CA THR A 3 37.64 -40.35 -28.64
C THR A 3 36.27 -41.02 -28.45
N ALA A 4 36.23 -42.19 -27.80
CA ALA A 4 34.98 -42.87 -27.42
C ALA A 4 34.23 -42.12 -26.30
N ASP A 5 34.96 -41.54 -25.34
CA ASP A 5 34.42 -40.82 -24.18
C ASP A 5 33.77 -39.48 -24.61
N THR A 6 34.39 -38.81 -25.59
CA THR A 6 33.84 -37.59 -26.21
C THR A 6 32.58 -37.87 -27.03
N LYS A 7 32.51 -39.02 -27.73
CA LYS A 7 31.32 -39.44 -28.49
C LYS A 7 30.15 -39.77 -27.56
N GLN A 8 30.41 -40.49 -26.48
CA GLN A 8 29.38 -40.87 -25.52
C GLN A 8 28.78 -39.64 -24.81
N ARG A 9 29.62 -38.66 -24.48
CA ARG A 9 29.18 -37.37 -23.91
C ARG A 9 28.42 -36.50 -24.92
N LEU A 10 28.77 -36.56 -26.21
CA LEU A 10 28.03 -35.89 -27.27
C LEU A 10 26.63 -36.48 -27.42
N GLU A 11 26.50 -37.81 -27.47
CA GLU A 11 25.21 -38.50 -27.53
C GLU A 11 24.32 -38.16 -26.32
N GLU A 12 24.90 -38.08 -25.12
CA GLU A 12 24.17 -37.70 -23.91
C GLU A 12 23.66 -36.24 -23.97
N ILE A 13 24.48 -35.31 -24.44
CA ILE A 13 24.10 -33.90 -24.62
C ILE A 13 23.04 -33.76 -25.73
N GLU A 14 23.16 -34.48 -26.84
CA GLU A 14 22.16 -34.49 -27.92
C GLU A 14 20.81 -35.00 -27.43
N LYS A 15 20.82 -36.05 -26.59
CA LYS A 15 19.60 -36.55 -25.95
C LYS A 15 18.99 -35.53 -24.98
N GLN A 16 19.82 -34.85 -24.18
CA GLN A 16 19.37 -33.77 -23.30
C GLN A 16 18.78 -32.59 -24.09
N LEU A 17 19.43 -32.18 -25.19
CA LEU A 17 18.93 -31.14 -26.08
C LEU A 17 17.58 -31.51 -26.70
N ALA A 18 17.43 -32.76 -27.16
CA ALA A 18 16.17 -33.24 -27.71
C ALA A 18 15.06 -33.21 -26.65
N ASN A 19 15.35 -33.63 -25.43
CA ASN A 19 14.38 -33.57 -24.32
C ASN A 19 13.99 -32.12 -23.97
N LEU A 20 14.97 -31.23 -23.82
CA LEU A 20 14.72 -29.81 -23.53
C LEU A 20 13.96 -29.11 -24.66
N ALA A 21 14.22 -29.45 -25.92
CA ALA A 21 13.51 -28.90 -27.06
C ALA A 21 12.04 -29.33 -27.06
N GLU A 22 11.73 -30.57 -26.69
CA GLU A 22 10.36 -31.04 -26.57
C GLU A 22 9.64 -30.38 -25.38
N GLU A 23 10.29 -30.26 -24.22
CA GLU A 23 9.77 -29.52 -23.07
C GLU A 23 9.47 -28.06 -23.43
N GLN A 24 10.40 -27.38 -24.10
CA GLN A 24 10.22 -26.00 -24.56
C GLN A 24 9.01 -25.88 -25.51
N ARG A 25 8.85 -26.84 -26.43
CA ARG A 25 7.74 -26.85 -27.38
C ARG A 25 6.39 -26.99 -26.67
N LEU A 26 6.32 -27.86 -25.66
CA LEU A 26 5.12 -28.04 -24.84
C LEU A 26 4.79 -26.76 -24.05
N ILE A 27 5.77 -26.16 -23.37
CA ILE A 27 5.58 -24.91 -22.63
C ILE A 27 5.13 -23.78 -23.56
N LYS A 28 5.75 -23.66 -24.74
CA LYS A 28 5.39 -22.63 -25.72
C LYS A 28 3.97 -22.81 -26.25
N ALA A 29 3.57 -24.04 -26.58
CA ALA A 29 2.20 -24.30 -27.03
C ALA A 29 1.16 -23.95 -25.95
N LYS A 30 1.45 -24.25 -24.68
CA LYS A 30 0.61 -23.84 -23.54
C LYS A 30 0.53 -22.31 -23.46
N TRP A 31 1.68 -21.63 -23.46
CA TRP A 31 1.78 -20.17 -23.40
C TRP A 31 0.99 -19.48 -24.54
N ASP A 32 1.16 -19.94 -25.78
CA ASP A 32 0.46 -19.36 -26.93
C ASP A 32 -1.06 -19.52 -26.79
N SER A 33 -1.53 -20.69 -26.32
CA SER A 33 -2.96 -20.93 -26.07
C SER A 33 -3.53 -20.04 -24.96
N GLU A 34 -2.76 -19.76 -23.91
CA GLU A 34 -3.16 -18.86 -22.82
C GLU A 34 -3.21 -17.42 -23.29
N LYS A 35 -2.18 -16.99 -24.01
CA LYS A 35 -2.09 -15.65 -24.57
C LYS A 35 -3.26 -15.33 -25.49
N GLU A 36 -3.71 -16.30 -26.30
CA GLU A 36 -4.88 -16.13 -27.16
C GLU A 36 -6.17 -15.95 -26.36
N LEU A 37 -6.37 -16.73 -25.29
CA LEU A 37 -7.54 -16.59 -24.40
C LEU A 37 -7.55 -15.22 -23.71
N ILE A 38 -6.42 -14.80 -23.16
CA ILE A 38 -6.28 -13.49 -22.50
C ILE A 38 -6.53 -12.36 -23.50
N LYS A 39 -5.97 -12.46 -24.71
CA LYS A 39 -6.19 -11.47 -25.77
C LYS A 39 -7.66 -11.39 -26.18
N ALA A 40 -8.32 -12.52 -26.39
CA ALA A 40 -9.75 -12.56 -26.70
C ALA A 40 -10.59 -11.93 -25.58
N SER A 41 -10.29 -12.23 -24.32
CA SER A 41 -10.96 -11.63 -23.15
C SER A 41 -10.77 -10.11 -23.11
N ARG A 42 -9.56 -9.62 -23.40
CA ARG A 42 -9.26 -8.18 -23.50
C ARG A 42 -10.02 -7.50 -24.64
N ASP A 43 -10.07 -8.13 -25.81
CA ASP A 43 -10.77 -7.59 -26.98
C ASP A 43 -12.29 -7.51 -26.72
N LEU A 44 -12.89 -8.54 -26.09
CA LEU A 44 -14.29 -8.54 -25.67
C LEU A 44 -14.60 -7.45 -24.62
N LYS A 45 -13.73 -7.28 -23.60
CA LYS A 45 -13.85 -6.18 -22.63
C LYS A 45 -13.82 -4.81 -23.32
N SER A 46 -12.94 -4.63 -24.31
CA SER A 46 -12.86 -3.40 -25.10
C SER A 46 -14.14 -3.15 -25.93
N GLN A 47 -14.71 -4.20 -26.52
CA GLN A 47 -15.97 -4.08 -27.28
C GLN A 47 -17.14 -3.74 -26.35
N LEU A 48 -17.20 -4.33 -25.16
CA LEU A 48 -18.23 -4.05 -24.17
C LEU A 48 -18.20 -2.57 -23.74
N GLU A 49 -17.01 -2.01 -23.54
CA GLU A 49 -16.86 -0.59 -23.19
C GLU A 49 -17.27 0.33 -24.35
N GLN A 50 -16.91 -0.01 -25.60
CA GLN A 50 -17.37 0.72 -26.78
C GLN A 50 -18.89 0.71 -26.91
N LEU A 51 -19.53 -0.44 -26.68
CA LEU A 51 -20.99 -0.57 -26.69
C LEU A 51 -21.64 0.24 -25.58
N ARG A 52 -21.06 0.29 -24.38
CA ARG A 52 -21.54 1.14 -23.28
C ARG A 52 -21.57 2.61 -23.68
N VAL A 53 -20.45 3.12 -24.21
CA VAL A 53 -20.35 4.51 -24.69
C VAL A 53 -21.36 4.78 -25.82
N GLN A 54 -21.53 3.84 -26.76
CA GLN A 54 -22.52 3.97 -27.82
C GLN A 54 -23.96 3.98 -27.31
N ALA A 55 -24.28 3.16 -26.31
CA ALA A 55 -25.61 3.14 -25.70
C ALA A 55 -25.92 4.46 -25.00
N GLU A 56 -24.97 5.04 -24.27
CA GLU A 56 -25.13 6.37 -23.64
C GLU A 56 -25.35 7.46 -24.69
N GLU A 57 -24.64 7.41 -25.82
CA GLU A 57 -24.82 8.37 -26.90
C GLU A 57 -26.22 8.28 -27.53
N PHE A 58 -26.71 7.07 -27.82
CA PHE A 58 -28.08 6.90 -28.34
C PHE A 58 -29.15 7.28 -27.32
N GLU A 59 -28.90 7.07 -26.03
CA GLU A 59 -29.79 7.51 -24.96
C GLU A 59 -29.88 9.04 -24.90
N ARG A 60 -28.75 9.76 -25.04
CA ARG A 60 -28.74 11.23 -25.16
C ARG A 60 -29.48 11.74 -26.39
N GLN A 61 -29.42 11.00 -27.50
CA GLN A 61 -30.11 11.32 -28.75
C GLN A 61 -31.60 10.93 -28.73
N GLY A 62 -32.08 10.22 -27.70
CA GLY A 62 -33.46 9.75 -27.58
C GLY A 62 -33.79 8.52 -28.44
N ASP A 63 -32.78 7.84 -29.00
CA ASP A 63 -32.95 6.61 -29.80
C ASP A 63 -32.96 5.36 -28.89
N TYR A 64 -34.04 5.21 -28.13
CA TYR A 64 -34.21 4.09 -27.18
C TYR A 64 -34.28 2.71 -27.86
N GLY A 65 -34.59 2.65 -29.16
CA GLY A 65 -34.60 1.41 -29.93
C GLY A 65 -33.19 0.82 -30.05
N LYS A 66 -32.21 1.65 -30.44
CA LYS A 66 -30.80 1.23 -30.49
C LYS A 66 -30.21 0.96 -29.12
N VAL A 67 -30.62 1.71 -28.09
CA VAL A 67 -30.20 1.44 -26.70
C VAL A 67 -30.63 0.03 -26.28
N ALA A 68 -31.86 -0.38 -26.59
CA ALA A 68 -32.36 -1.71 -26.26
C ALA A 68 -31.62 -2.82 -27.04
N GLU A 69 -31.33 -2.61 -28.34
CA GLU A 69 -30.54 -3.56 -29.14
C GLU A 69 -29.12 -3.76 -28.56
N ILE A 70 -28.48 -2.68 -28.14
CA ILE A 70 -27.15 -2.74 -27.54
C ILE A 70 -27.22 -3.43 -26.17
N ARG A 71 -28.02 -2.92 -25.23
CA ARG A 71 -28.05 -3.39 -23.84
C ARG A 71 -28.53 -4.83 -23.71
N TYR A 72 -29.60 -5.22 -24.42
CA TYR A 72 -30.22 -6.54 -24.26
C TYR A 72 -29.80 -7.55 -25.34
N GLY A 73 -29.20 -7.09 -26.44
CA GLY A 73 -28.66 -7.95 -27.49
C GLY A 73 -27.15 -8.08 -27.38
N LYS A 74 -26.43 -7.09 -27.90
CA LYS A 74 -24.97 -7.17 -28.09
C LYS A 74 -24.20 -7.28 -26.78
N THR A 75 -24.56 -6.49 -25.77
CA THR A 75 -23.90 -6.53 -24.46
C THR A 75 -24.09 -7.89 -23.78
N VAL A 76 -25.31 -8.44 -23.77
CA VAL A 76 -25.59 -9.77 -23.19
C VAL A 76 -24.80 -10.88 -23.90
N GLN A 77 -24.66 -10.79 -25.22
CA GLN A 77 -23.85 -11.76 -25.97
C GLN A 77 -22.37 -11.69 -25.57
N ILE A 78 -21.78 -10.49 -25.54
CA ILE A 78 -20.36 -10.30 -25.18
C ILE A 78 -20.10 -10.70 -23.72
N GLU A 79 -21.03 -10.40 -22.79
CA GLU A 79 -20.93 -10.83 -21.40
C GLU A 79 -20.93 -12.36 -21.26
N ARG A 80 -21.74 -13.07 -22.05
CA ARG A 80 -21.70 -14.55 -22.09
C ARG A 80 -20.36 -15.07 -22.62
N GLU A 81 -19.85 -14.49 -23.70
CA GLU A 81 -18.56 -14.89 -24.28
C GLU A 81 -17.39 -14.62 -23.31
N LEU A 82 -17.47 -13.53 -22.54
CA LEU A 82 -16.51 -13.23 -21.46
C LEU A 82 -16.58 -14.26 -20.33
N GLU A 83 -17.78 -14.64 -19.90
CA GLU A 83 -17.95 -15.63 -18.84
C GLU A 83 -17.45 -17.02 -19.28
N ASP A 84 -17.70 -17.42 -20.53
CA ASP A 84 -17.17 -18.65 -21.12
C ASP A 84 -15.63 -18.66 -21.16
N ASN A 85 -15.02 -17.53 -21.55
CA ASN A 85 -13.56 -17.39 -21.54
C ASN A 85 -13.01 -17.42 -20.11
N ARG A 86 -13.66 -16.74 -19.16
CA ARG A 86 -13.28 -16.75 -17.75
C ARG A 86 -13.31 -18.16 -17.18
N ARG A 87 -14.35 -18.93 -17.49
CA ARG A 87 -14.48 -20.33 -17.06
C ARG A 87 -13.35 -21.20 -17.62
N LYS A 88 -12.98 -21.05 -18.89
CA LYS A 88 -11.83 -21.77 -19.49
C LYS A 88 -10.51 -21.43 -18.79
N ILE A 89 -10.33 -20.17 -18.37
CA ILE A 89 -9.13 -19.73 -17.64
C ILE A 89 -9.11 -20.36 -16.23
N GLU A 90 -10.24 -20.35 -15.51
CA GLU A 90 -10.36 -20.98 -14.19
C GLU A 90 -10.20 -22.50 -14.22
N GLU A 91 -10.72 -23.17 -15.25
CA GLU A 91 -10.49 -24.61 -15.48
C GLU A 91 -8.99 -24.91 -15.65
N LYS A 92 -8.27 -24.10 -16.43
CA LYS A 92 -6.80 -24.21 -16.60
C LYS A 92 -6.03 -23.88 -15.31
N LYS A 93 -6.50 -22.91 -14.53
CA LYS A 93 -5.93 -22.53 -13.22
C LYS A 93 -6.05 -23.66 -12.20
N THR A 94 -7.22 -24.31 -12.13
CA THR A 94 -7.47 -25.43 -11.21
C THR A 94 -6.64 -26.66 -11.57
N ALA A 95 -6.35 -26.87 -12.86
CA ALA A 95 -5.47 -27.94 -13.33
C ALA A 95 -3.98 -27.70 -13.02
N GLY A 96 -3.60 -26.54 -12.48
CA GLY A 96 -2.19 -26.18 -12.24
C GLY A 96 -1.41 -25.92 -13.54
N ASP A 97 -2.12 -25.73 -14.65
CA ASP A 97 -1.53 -25.56 -15.99
C ASP A 97 -1.27 -24.10 -16.36
N LEU A 98 -1.65 -23.15 -15.49
CA LEU A 98 -1.58 -21.71 -15.74
C LEU A 98 -0.14 -21.20 -15.68
N ILE A 99 0.36 -20.68 -16.81
CA ILE A 99 1.71 -20.10 -16.89
C ILE A 99 1.66 -18.58 -16.69
N MET A 100 0.59 -17.93 -17.16
CA MET A 100 0.40 -16.47 -17.04
C MET A 100 -0.57 -16.09 -15.92
N LYS A 101 -0.17 -15.13 -15.09
CA LYS A 101 -1.04 -14.46 -14.11
C LYS A 101 -1.74 -13.27 -14.80
N GLU A 102 -3.07 -13.34 -14.98
CA GLU A 102 -3.86 -12.24 -15.56
C GLU A 102 -4.26 -11.20 -14.51
N GLU A 103 -4.49 -11.63 -13.27
CA GLU A 103 -4.99 -10.77 -12.19
C GLU A 103 -3.84 -10.13 -11.42
N ILE A 104 -3.92 -8.82 -11.24
CA ILE A 104 -3.04 -8.07 -10.36
C ILE A 104 -3.54 -8.28 -8.93
N ASP A 105 -2.70 -8.84 -8.06
CA ASP A 105 -3.01 -9.01 -6.65
C ASP A 105 -2.27 -8.02 -5.74
N ALA A 106 -2.46 -8.19 -4.43
CA ALA A 106 -1.80 -7.36 -3.43
C ALA A 106 -0.27 -7.47 -3.47
N GLU A 107 0.28 -8.62 -3.87
CA GLU A 107 1.73 -8.84 -3.96
C GLU A 107 2.31 -8.04 -5.13
N ASP A 108 1.65 -8.06 -6.29
CA ASP A 108 2.08 -7.31 -7.47
C ASP A 108 2.10 -5.80 -7.21
N ILE A 109 1.09 -5.29 -6.49
CA ILE A 109 1.03 -3.89 -6.08
C ILE A 109 2.12 -3.57 -5.06
N ALA A 110 2.27 -4.42 -4.03
CA ALA A 110 3.27 -4.24 -2.99
C ALA A 110 4.70 -4.23 -3.56
N ASP A 111 5.01 -5.05 -4.55
CA ASP A 111 6.31 -5.06 -5.23
C ASP A 111 6.65 -3.71 -5.89
N ILE A 112 5.66 -3.06 -6.52
CA ILE A 112 5.84 -1.76 -7.16
C ILE A 112 6.00 -0.68 -6.10
N VAL A 113 5.12 -0.65 -5.09
CA VAL A 113 5.18 0.33 -4.00
C VAL A 113 6.47 0.19 -3.21
N SER A 114 6.94 -1.04 -2.99
CA SER A 114 8.21 -1.35 -2.33
C SER A 114 9.40 -0.75 -3.09
N LYS A 115 9.43 -0.86 -4.42
CA LYS A 115 10.48 -0.22 -5.25
C LYS A 115 10.48 1.30 -5.16
N TRP A 116 9.33 1.93 -4.95
CA TRP A 116 9.23 3.39 -4.82
C TRP A 116 9.54 3.89 -3.41
N THR A 117 9.12 3.15 -2.39
CA THR A 117 9.17 3.57 -0.97
C THR A 117 10.36 2.99 -0.21
N GLY A 118 10.96 1.90 -0.71
CA GLY A 118 11.97 1.13 0.01
C GLY A 118 11.41 0.24 1.13
N ILE A 119 10.10 0.27 1.39
CA ILE A 119 9.46 -0.54 2.43
C ILE A 119 9.34 -1.99 1.92
N PRO A 120 9.78 -3.01 2.69
CA PRO A 120 9.69 -4.41 2.26
C PRO A 120 8.25 -4.90 2.06
N VAL A 121 8.04 -5.71 1.01
CA VAL A 121 6.74 -6.33 0.68
C VAL A 121 6.18 -7.14 1.84
N SER A 122 7.04 -7.86 2.55
CA SER A 122 6.65 -8.64 3.74
C SER A 122 6.03 -7.78 4.85
N LYS A 123 6.47 -6.52 5.00
CA LYS A 123 5.88 -5.57 5.95
C LYS A 123 4.53 -5.05 5.45
N MET A 124 4.39 -4.79 4.15
CA MET A 124 3.13 -4.30 3.55
C MET A 124 2.01 -5.35 3.57
N LEU A 125 2.35 -6.61 3.33
CA LEU A 125 1.39 -7.73 3.33
C LEU A 125 1.06 -8.23 4.74
N GLN A 126 1.75 -7.73 5.77
CA GLN A 126 1.48 -8.12 7.15
C GLN A 126 0.10 -7.64 7.57
N SER A 127 -0.70 -8.54 8.14
CA SER A 127 -2.01 -8.18 8.68
C SER A 127 -1.85 -7.14 9.79
N GLU A 128 -2.59 -6.04 9.70
CA GLU A 128 -2.65 -5.00 10.72
C GLU A 128 -3.00 -5.58 12.10
N ARG A 129 -3.87 -6.59 12.16
CA ARG A 129 -4.17 -7.31 13.41
C ARG A 129 -2.93 -7.95 14.02
N GLN A 130 -2.12 -8.62 13.19
CA GLN A 130 -0.91 -9.30 13.66
C GLN A 130 0.16 -8.30 14.09
N LYS A 131 0.25 -7.15 13.39
CA LYS A 131 1.08 -6.02 13.76
C LYS A 131 0.69 -5.48 15.15
N LEU A 132 -0.59 -5.20 15.37
CA LEU A 132 -1.06 -4.69 16.67
C LEU A 132 -0.94 -5.68 17.83
N LEU A 133 -1.02 -6.99 17.57
CA LEU A 133 -0.87 -8.01 18.60
C LEU A 133 0.55 -8.07 19.20
N HIS A 134 1.58 -7.75 18.42
CA HIS A 134 2.98 -7.84 18.83
C HIS A 134 3.64 -6.47 19.04
N ILE A 135 2.83 -5.40 19.10
CA ILE A 135 3.35 -4.03 19.20
C ILE A 135 4.25 -3.83 20.41
N GLU A 136 3.89 -4.37 21.58
CA GLU A 136 4.70 -4.25 22.81
C GLU A 136 6.07 -4.91 22.65
N ASP A 137 6.09 -6.14 22.15
CA ASP A 137 7.32 -6.91 21.92
C ASP A 137 8.25 -6.17 20.94
N GLU A 138 7.67 -5.60 19.88
CA GLU A 138 8.42 -4.87 18.85
C GLU A 138 8.96 -3.54 19.37
N LEU A 139 8.18 -2.80 20.18
CA LEU A 139 8.66 -1.60 20.87
C LEU A 139 9.81 -1.93 21.83
N HIS A 140 9.71 -3.03 22.58
CA HIS A 140 10.73 -3.46 23.53
C HIS A 140 12.05 -3.94 22.90
N ARG A 141 12.08 -4.22 21.59
CA ARG A 141 13.35 -4.53 20.89
C ARG A 141 14.31 -3.34 20.90
N ARG A 142 13.78 -2.12 20.93
CA ARG A 142 14.57 -0.88 20.96
C ARG A 142 14.46 -0.15 22.29
N VAL A 143 13.30 -0.17 22.92
CA VAL A 143 13.03 0.51 24.20
C VAL A 143 13.28 -0.43 25.36
N ILE A 144 14.37 -0.19 26.08
CA ILE A 144 14.76 -1.00 27.24
C ILE A 144 14.04 -0.48 28.49
N GLY A 145 13.25 -1.35 29.13
CA GLY A 145 12.41 -0.99 30.27
C GLY A 145 11.24 -0.10 29.86
N GLN A 146 10.87 0.86 30.73
CA GLN A 146 9.70 1.74 30.52
C GLN A 146 8.38 0.96 30.30
N ASP A 147 8.24 -0.20 30.95
CA ASP A 147 7.18 -1.17 30.69
C ASP A 147 5.78 -0.54 30.75
N GLU A 148 5.55 0.34 31.73
CA GLU A 148 4.28 1.06 31.88
C GLU A 148 3.99 1.99 30.69
N ALA A 149 5.00 2.73 30.21
CA ALA A 149 4.85 3.64 29.07
C ALA A 149 4.60 2.86 27.77
N VAL A 150 5.36 1.77 27.56
CA VAL A 150 5.21 0.90 26.38
C VAL A 150 3.81 0.26 26.36
N SER A 151 3.36 -0.27 27.50
CA SER A 151 2.02 -0.85 27.62
C SER A 151 0.91 0.19 27.40
N ALA A 152 1.02 1.37 28.03
CA ALA A 152 0.02 2.43 27.89
C ALA A 152 -0.13 2.92 26.44
N VAL A 153 0.99 3.12 25.73
CA VAL A 153 1.00 3.49 24.31
C VAL A 153 0.38 2.39 23.46
N SER A 154 0.82 1.15 23.67
CA SER A 154 0.36 -0.01 22.92
C SER A 154 -1.15 -0.20 23.05
N ASP A 155 -1.68 -0.12 24.27
CA ASP A 155 -3.11 -0.26 24.52
C ASP A 155 -3.95 0.87 23.93
N ALA A 156 -3.46 2.10 23.96
CA ALA A 156 -4.14 3.22 23.31
C ALA A 156 -4.23 3.04 21.79
N VAL A 157 -3.12 2.62 21.16
CA VAL A 157 -3.09 2.34 19.72
C VAL A 157 -4.03 1.18 19.35
N LYS A 158 -3.99 0.07 20.11
CA LYS A 158 -4.91 -1.07 19.91
C LYS A 158 -6.37 -0.63 20.02
N ARG A 159 -6.73 0.17 21.04
CA ARG A 159 -8.10 0.69 21.23
C ARG A 159 -8.57 1.56 20.06
N SER A 160 -7.71 2.48 19.59
CA SER A 160 -8.03 3.35 18.45
C SER A 160 -8.27 2.53 17.18
N ARG A 161 -7.38 1.58 16.86
CA ARG A 161 -7.50 0.72 15.68
C ARG A 161 -8.66 -0.28 15.76
N ALA A 162 -9.10 -0.63 16.96
CA ALA A 162 -10.31 -1.42 17.16
C ALA A 162 -11.62 -0.60 17.03
N GLY A 163 -11.54 0.70 16.70
CA GLY A 163 -12.72 1.57 16.58
C GLY A 163 -13.39 1.87 17.92
N MET A 164 -12.69 1.67 19.04
CA MET A 164 -13.22 1.91 20.38
C MET A 164 -13.01 3.36 20.87
N GLY A 165 -12.52 4.25 20.00
CA GLY A 165 -12.28 5.67 20.26
C GLY A 165 -13.13 6.59 19.38
N ASP A 166 -12.99 7.89 19.59
CA ASP A 166 -13.61 8.91 18.72
C ASP A 166 -12.81 9.05 17.42
N GLU A 167 -13.46 8.80 16.27
CA GLU A 167 -12.86 8.90 14.93
C GLU A 167 -12.35 10.31 14.60
N LYS A 168 -12.84 11.35 15.31
CA LYS A 168 -12.40 12.74 15.11
C LYS A 168 -11.15 13.10 15.91
N ARG A 169 -10.56 12.15 16.63
CA ARG A 169 -9.36 12.36 17.45
C ARG A 169 -8.15 11.61 16.89
N PRO A 170 -6.92 12.04 17.23
CA PRO A 170 -5.71 11.28 16.88
C PRO A 170 -5.73 9.85 17.43
N ILE A 171 -4.96 8.97 16.79
CA ILE A 171 -4.81 7.56 17.19
C ILE A 171 -4.42 7.42 18.68
N GLY A 172 -3.57 8.32 19.15
CA GLY A 172 -3.21 8.46 20.56
C GLY A 172 -2.65 9.84 20.83
N SER A 173 -2.84 10.33 22.05
CA SER A 173 -2.21 11.54 22.57
C SER A 173 -1.62 11.21 23.94
N PHE A 174 -0.34 11.50 24.11
CA PHE A 174 0.45 11.04 25.25
C PHE A 174 1.29 12.19 25.80
N ILE A 175 1.47 12.21 27.12
CA ILE A 175 2.41 13.11 27.80
C ILE A 175 3.45 12.23 28.48
N PHE A 176 4.69 12.30 28.02
CA PHE A 176 5.80 11.52 28.59
C PHE A 176 6.53 12.32 29.69
N LEU A 177 6.34 11.91 30.94
CA LEU A 177 6.97 12.51 32.11
C LEU A 177 8.18 11.66 32.55
N GLY A 178 9.25 12.31 33.00
CA GLY A 178 10.49 11.63 33.40
C GLY A 178 11.76 12.41 33.06
N PRO A 179 12.94 11.95 33.51
CA PRO A 179 14.21 12.64 33.24
C PRO A 179 14.60 12.58 31.76
N THR A 180 15.56 13.41 31.36
CA THR A 180 16.13 13.38 30.00
C THR A 180 16.95 12.10 29.78
N GLY A 181 17.01 11.64 28.53
CA GLY A 181 17.85 10.49 28.15
C GLY A 181 17.31 9.10 28.54
N VAL A 182 16.12 9.00 29.13
CA VAL A 182 15.53 7.70 29.52
C VAL A 182 14.75 6.97 28.42
N GLY A 183 14.73 7.50 27.20
CA GLY A 183 14.12 6.83 26.04
C GLY A 183 12.75 7.37 25.58
N LYS A 184 12.30 8.54 26.06
CA LYS A 184 11.02 9.15 25.61
C LYS A 184 10.96 9.35 24.09
N THR A 185 11.98 9.98 23.54
CA THR A 185 12.11 10.22 22.09
C THR A 185 12.32 8.93 21.32
N GLU A 186 13.01 7.95 21.93
CA GLU A 186 13.24 6.64 21.31
C GLU A 186 11.95 5.84 21.20
N LEU A 187 11.08 5.91 22.20
CA LEU A 187 9.75 5.30 22.15
C LEU A 187 8.90 5.92 21.03
N ALA A 188 8.91 7.26 20.89
CA ALA A 188 8.20 7.94 19.81
C ALA A 188 8.73 7.55 18.42
N ARG A 189 10.07 7.50 18.25
CA ARG A 189 10.72 7.08 17.00
C ARG A 189 10.41 5.63 16.66
N THR A 190 10.51 4.73 17.64
CA THR A 190 10.21 3.30 17.48
C THR A 190 8.74 3.11 17.14
N LEU A 191 7.84 3.90 17.74
CA LEU A 191 6.42 3.88 17.39
C LEU A 191 6.16 4.34 15.96
N ALA A 192 6.87 5.36 15.47
CA ALA A 192 6.77 5.84 14.09
C ALA A 192 7.23 4.77 13.09
N GLU A 193 8.42 4.21 13.31
CA GLU A 193 8.96 3.12 12.50
C GLU A 193 8.01 1.93 12.51
N TYR A 194 7.51 1.55 13.69
CA TYR A 194 6.67 0.38 13.80
C TYR A 194 5.33 0.59 13.11
N LEU A 195 4.59 1.66 13.41
CA LEU A 195 3.25 1.85 12.87
C LEU A 195 3.23 2.22 11.40
N PHE A 196 4.19 3.02 10.95
CA PHE A 196 4.19 3.63 9.62
C PHE A 196 5.31 3.12 8.70
N ASP A 197 6.11 2.15 9.18
CA ASP A 197 7.19 1.52 8.43
C ASP A 197 8.27 2.52 7.95
N ASP A 198 8.33 3.69 8.60
CA ASP A 198 9.23 4.81 8.29
C ASP A 198 9.63 5.54 9.59
N GLU A 199 10.92 5.58 9.93
CA GLU A 199 11.42 6.40 11.05
C GLU A 199 11.23 7.90 10.81
N ASP A 200 11.31 8.34 9.55
CA ASP A 200 11.11 9.73 9.15
C ASP A 200 9.63 10.14 9.21
N ALA A 201 8.72 9.21 9.55
CA ALA A 201 7.35 9.52 9.91
C ALA A 201 7.25 10.14 11.32
N MET A 202 8.36 10.30 12.05
CA MET A 202 8.38 11.11 13.26
C MET A 202 8.62 12.59 12.92
N ILE A 203 7.60 13.43 13.12
CA ILE A 203 7.73 14.89 13.04
C ILE A 203 8.09 15.39 14.43
N ARG A 204 9.32 15.88 14.60
CA ARG A 204 9.78 16.47 15.87
C ARG A 204 9.73 17.99 15.80
N ILE A 205 9.11 18.62 16.79
CA ILE A 205 9.10 20.07 16.96
C ILE A 205 9.60 20.39 18.36
N ASP A 206 10.67 21.18 18.44
CA ASP A 206 11.24 21.65 19.69
C ASP A 206 10.43 22.86 20.20
N MET A 207 9.77 22.71 21.34
CA MET A 207 8.92 23.76 21.90
C MET A 207 9.71 24.91 22.53
N SER A 208 11.02 24.74 22.75
CA SER A 208 11.90 25.84 23.15
C SER A 208 12.04 26.92 22.06
N GLU A 209 11.74 26.60 20.79
CA GLU A 209 11.66 27.60 19.71
C GLU A 209 10.37 28.42 19.71
N TYR A 210 9.41 28.02 20.56
CA TYR A 210 8.03 28.53 20.60
C TYR A 210 7.67 29.18 21.95
N MET A 211 8.67 29.73 22.65
CA MET A 211 8.49 30.35 23.97
C MET A 211 7.78 31.72 23.92
N GLU A 212 7.76 32.38 22.76
CA GLU A 212 7.24 33.74 22.61
C GLU A 212 5.98 33.78 21.74
N SER A 213 4.99 34.62 22.08
CA SER A 213 3.69 34.66 21.39
C SER A 213 3.81 34.83 19.86
N HIS A 214 4.74 35.65 19.36
CA HIS A 214 4.91 35.86 17.91
C HIS A 214 5.52 34.66 17.18
N THR A 215 6.16 33.73 17.90
CA THR A 215 6.73 32.51 17.30
C THR A 215 5.67 31.44 17.08
N VAL A 216 4.57 31.48 17.84
CA VAL A 216 3.45 30.50 17.77
C VAL A 216 2.78 30.51 16.39
N SER A 217 2.66 31.67 15.75
CA SER A 217 2.09 31.77 14.40
C SER A 217 2.90 30.99 13.36
N ARG A 218 4.21 30.78 13.57
CA ARG A 218 5.04 29.95 12.68
C ARG A 218 4.65 28.47 12.71
N LEU A 219 4.03 28.00 13.80
CA LEU A 219 3.62 26.60 13.95
C LEU A 219 2.46 26.27 13.01
N VAL A 220 1.44 27.13 12.94
CA VAL A 220 0.19 26.88 12.20
C VAL A 220 0.17 27.59 10.84
N GLY A 221 0.84 28.73 10.73
CA GLY A 221 0.83 29.64 9.58
C GLY A 221 0.38 31.03 10.02
N ALA A 222 0.74 32.05 9.23
CA ALA A 222 0.27 33.40 9.51
C ALA A 222 -1.27 33.46 9.40
N PRO A 223 -1.97 34.30 10.18
CA PRO A 223 -3.40 34.50 10.03
C PRO A 223 -3.75 35.27 8.74
N PRO A 224 -5.01 35.20 8.25
CA PRO A 224 -5.44 35.93 7.07
C PRO A 224 -5.12 37.42 7.16
N GLY A 225 -4.44 37.96 6.15
CA GLY A 225 -4.04 39.38 6.08
C GLY A 225 -2.61 39.69 6.53
N TYR A 226 -1.82 38.69 6.92
CA TYR A 226 -0.39 38.84 7.23
C TYR A 226 0.50 38.26 6.10
N ILE A 227 1.72 38.80 5.96
CA ILE A 227 2.72 38.26 5.02
C ILE A 227 3.01 36.81 5.41
N GLY A 228 2.92 35.88 4.45
CA GLY A 228 3.06 34.44 4.69
C GLY A 228 1.75 33.70 4.99
N TYR A 229 0.57 34.32 4.80
CA TYR A 229 -0.72 33.63 4.96
C TYR A 229 -0.90 32.41 4.02
N GLU A 230 -0.33 32.47 2.81
CA GLU A 230 -0.35 31.35 1.87
C GLU A 230 0.72 30.28 2.19
N GLU A 231 1.67 30.59 3.09
CA GLU A 231 2.67 29.65 3.58
C GLU A 231 2.11 28.97 4.84
N GLY A 232 1.82 27.67 4.74
CA GLY A 232 1.40 26.91 5.91
C GLY A 232 2.53 26.85 6.96
N GLY A 233 2.14 26.76 8.23
CA GLY A 233 3.10 26.68 9.33
C GLY A 233 3.87 25.37 9.38
N GLN A 234 4.92 25.35 10.19
CA GLN A 234 5.81 24.19 10.32
C GLN A 234 5.06 22.91 10.69
N LEU A 235 4.09 22.99 11.61
CA LEU A 235 3.27 21.85 12.01
C LEU A 235 2.26 21.46 10.92
N THR A 236 1.49 22.43 10.44
CA THR A 236 0.39 22.17 9.51
C THR A 236 0.91 21.62 8.17
N GLU A 237 2.01 22.14 7.65
CA GLU A 237 2.63 21.62 6.42
C GLU A 237 3.31 20.27 6.62
N ALA A 238 3.99 20.05 7.75
CA ALA A 238 4.61 18.76 8.02
C ALA A 238 3.57 17.65 8.12
N VAL A 239 2.48 17.87 8.86
CA VAL A 239 1.37 16.91 9.00
C VAL A 239 0.60 16.75 7.68
N ARG A 240 0.39 17.84 6.92
CA ARG A 240 -0.26 17.76 5.60
C ARG A 240 0.54 16.91 4.61
N ARG A 241 1.87 16.99 4.64
CA ARG A 241 2.76 16.18 3.78
C ARG A 241 2.86 14.73 4.26
N LYS A 242 2.82 14.50 5.58
CA LYS A 242 2.88 13.17 6.21
C LYS A 242 1.72 13.00 7.20
N PRO A 243 0.50 12.69 6.73
CA PRO A 243 -0.67 12.57 7.62
C PRO A 243 -0.60 11.37 8.56
N PHE A 244 0.14 10.33 8.17
CA PHE A 244 0.45 9.17 9.00
C PHE A 244 1.82 9.36 9.63
N CYS A 245 1.84 9.98 10.81
CA CYS A 245 3.06 10.35 11.50
C CYS A 245 2.91 10.24 13.02
N VAL A 246 4.06 10.21 13.70
CA VAL A 246 4.15 10.49 15.14
C VAL A 246 4.60 11.94 15.30
N LEU A 247 3.75 12.78 15.87
CA LEU A 247 4.11 14.14 16.23
C LEU A 247 4.72 14.17 17.62
N LEU A 248 6.00 14.50 17.71
CA LEU A 248 6.73 14.68 18.97
C LEU A 248 6.92 16.16 19.25
N LEU A 249 6.23 16.66 20.27
CA LEU A 249 6.44 18.01 20.82
C LEU A 249 7.43 17.89 21.98
N ASP A 250 8.68 18.23 21.70
CA ASP A 250 9.77 18.11 22.68
C ASP A 250 9.79 19.32 23.61
N GLU A 251 10.12 19.12 24.89
CA GLU A 251 10.14 20.18 25.92
C GLU A 251 8.84 21.02 26.00
N ILE A 252 7.67 20.39 25.88
CA ILE A 252 6.36 21.07 25.85
C ILE A 252 6.11 22.03 27.01
N GLU A 253 6.74 21.82 28.16
CA GLU A 253 6.68 22.73 29.31
C GLU A 253 7.32 24.10 29.07
N LYS A 254 8.14 24.24 28.01
CA LYS A 254 8.77 25.50 27.60
C LYS A 254 7.90 26.30 26.64
N ALA A 255 6.89 25.68 26.04
CA ALA A 255 6.03 26.32 25.06
C ALA A 255 5.30 27.55 25.63
N HIS A 256 5.08 28.56 24.79
CA HIS A 256 4.17 29.65 25.13
C HIS A 256 2.76 29.11 25.40
N PRO A 257 2.00 29.65 26.39
CA PRO A 257 0.64 29.19 26.70
C PRO A 257 -0.31 29.11 25.50
N ASP A 258 -0.14 30.01 24.51
CA ASP A 258 -0.96 30.01 23.29
C ASP A 258 -0.82 28.73 22.44
N VAL A 259 0.31 28.01 22.56
CA VAL A 259 0.50 26.71 21.89
C VAL A 259 -0.52 25.69 22.37
N PHE A 260 -0.86 25.69 23.66
CA PHE A 260 -1.84 24.74 24.23
C PHE A 260 -3.27 24.98 23.73
N ASN A 261 -3.58 26.16 23.20
CA ASN A 261 -4.89 26.41 22.58
C ASN A 261 -5.00 25.79 21.17
N ILE A 262 -3.85 25.47 20.55
CA ILE A 262 -3.77 24.86 19.22
C ILE A 262 -3.82 23.33 19.33
N LEU A 263 -3.30 22.76 20.43
CA LEU A 263 -3.26 21.33 20.73
C LEU A 263 -4.61 20.80 21.24
#